data_AF-A0A4Y3QMT7-F1
#
_entry.id   AF-A0A4Y3QMT7-F1
#
_cell.length_a   1.000
_cell.length_b   1.000
_cell.length_c   1.000
_cell.angle_alpha   90.00
_cell.angle_beta   90.00
_cell.angle_gamma   90.00
#
_symmetry.space_group_name_H-M   'P 1'
#
loop_
_entity.id
_entity.type
_entity.pdbx_description
1 polymer ?
#
loop_
_entity_poly.entity_id
_entity_poly.type
_entity_poly.pdbx_seq_one_letter_code
_entity_poly.pdbx_strand_id
1 'polypeptide(L)'
;MTSSAALDAAAARALSDPAAAISSLPWLSTALADDAAAGRFAAWGRSSVIDENVAAAVLARPLFDELHARAGLEASWPVGNAGVLHVYGYLLSTTPTPYGLKRERWLTGELERACGLDAGAFVPWVGTQTLLSRATAAASVLLARPDALTEEAEGRTARIALGAPLPEGTAALAYAVDGLLVTMFPVADPAALRAGLGAPRLRWNAV
;
A
#
# COMPACT_ATOMS: atom_id res chain seq x y z
N MET A 1 20.48 -5.34 10.08
CA MET A 1 19.28 -6.20 10.01
C MET A 1 18.16 -5.47 10.71
N THR A 2 17.07 -5.15 10.00
CA THR A 2 15.82 -4.81 10.66
C THR A 2 14.94 -6.04 10.69
N SER A 3 14.34 -6.32 11.84
CA SER A 3 13.53 -7.51 12.10
C SER A 3 12.07 -7.12 12.36
N SER A 4 11.16 -8.08 12.29
CA SER A 4 9.76 -7.90 12.72
C SER A 4 9.66 -7.27 14.12
N ALA A 5 10.56 -7.64 15.04
CA ALA A 5 10.57 -7.10 16.39
C ALA A 5 10.80 -5.58 16.45
N ALA A 6 11.61 -5.03 15.55
CA ALA A 6 11.82 -3.58 15.47
C ALA A 6 10.55 -2.85 14.98
N LEU A 7 9.84 -3.44 14.01
CA LEU A 7 8.54 -2.94 13.57
C LEU A 7 7.50 -2.99 14.69
N ASP A 8 7.45 -4.09 15.46
CA ASP A 8 6.53 -4.22 16.60
C ASP A 8 6.80 -3.17 17.68
N ALA A 9 8.08 -2.96 18.02
CA ALA A 9 8.48 -1.94 18.98
C ALA A 9 8.13 -0.52 18.51
N ALA A 10 8.32 -0.21 17.23
CA ALA A 10 7.93 1.06 16.65
C ALA A 10 6.40 1.24 16.63
N ALA A 11 5.67 0.23 16.20
CA ALA A 11 4.21 0.25 16.11
C ALA A 11 3.56 0.45 17.49
N ALA A 12 4.11 -0.14 18.55
CA ALA A 12 3.66 0.06 19.93
C ALA A 12 3.82 1.52 20.42
N ARG A 13 4.76 2.28 19.84
CA ARG A 13 5.00 3.70 20.18
C ARG A 13 4.25 4.66 19.28
N ALA A 14 3.76 4.22 18.12
CA ALA A 14 3.26 5.09 17.08
C ALA A 14 2.05 5.95 17.48
N LEU A 15 1.28 5.53 18.49
CA LEU A 15 0.17 6.32 19.04
C LEU A 15 0.65 7.47 19.95
N SER A 16 1.62 7.20 20.83
CA SER A 16 2.06 8.15 21.87
C SER A 16 3.22 9.03 21.43
N ASP A 17 4.11 8.50 20.58
CA ASP A 17 5.29 9.19 20.07
C ASP A 17 5.57 8.73 18.62
N PRO A 18 4.76 9.21 17.64
CA PRO A 18 4.92 8.82 16.24
C PRO A 18 6.28 9.22 15.68
N ALA A 19 6.84 10.35 16.13
CA ALA A 19 8.15 10.81 15.69
C ALA A 19 9.27 9.85 16.13
N ALA A 20 9.27 9.41 17.39
CA ALA A 20 10.24 8.42 17.86
C ALA A 20 9.99 7.04 17.25
N ALA A 21 8.73 6.65 17.03
CA ALA A 21 8.41 5.40 16.34
C ALA A 21 9.08 5.32 14.96
N ILE A 22 8.91 6.36 14.13
CA ILE A 22 9.51 6.40 12.79
C ILE A 22 11.04 6.54 12.88
N SER A 23 11.56 7.38 13.78
CA SER A 23 13.02 7.56 13.94
C SER A 23 13.72 6.32 14.48
N SER A 24 13.02 5.41 15.17
CA SER A 24 13.55 4.10 15.59
C SER A 24 13.75 3.12 14.42
N LEU A 25 13.25 3.47 13.24
CA LEU A 25 13.41 2.73 11.99
C LEU A 25 14.19 3.61 10.99
N PRO A 26 15.53 3.65 11.04
CA PRO A 26 16.31 4.54 10.17
C PRO A 26 16.01 4.36 8.68
N TRP A 27 15.79 3.13 8.23
CA TRP A 27 15.42 2.83 6.83
C TRP A 27 14.08 3.48 6.43
N LEU A 28 13.11 3.61 7.35
CA LEU A 28 11.83 4.23 7.07
C LEU A 28 11.98 5.74 6.93
N SER A 29 12.76 6.35 7.85
CA SER A 29 13.07 7.77 7.79
C SER A 29 13.81 8.14 6.49
N THR A 30 14.80 7.35 6.10
CA THR A 30 15.52 7.51 4.83
C THR A 30 14.60 7.32 3.64
N ALA A 31 13.77 6.27 3.61
CA ALA A 31 12.89 6.01 2.48
C ALA A 31 11.85 7.12 2.26
N LEU A 32 11.25 7.64 3.33
CA LEU A 32 10.32 8.78 3.26
C LEU A 32 11.00 10.02 2.68
N ALA A 33 12.20 10.34 3.16
CA ALA A 33 12.97 11.49 2.67
C ALA A 33 13.38 11.31 1.19
N ASP A 34 13.87 10.13 0.81
CA ASP A 34 14.29 9.82 -0.55
C ASP A 34 13.12 9.88 -1.54
N ASP A 35 11.95 9.37 -1.15
CA ASP A 35 10.76 9.38 -1.98
C ASP A 35 10.15 10.78 -2.11
N ALA A 36 10.18 11.57 -1.04
CA ALA A 36 9.77 12.97 -1.07
C ALA A 36 10.69 13.78 -1.99
N ALA A 37 12.01 13.66 -1.83
CA ALA A 37 13.00 14.36 -2.64
C ALA A 37 12.92 13.99 -4.13
N ALA A 38 12.58 12.73 -4.43
CA ALA A 38 12.41 12.26 -5.80
C ALA A 38 10.99 12.46 -6.37
N GLY A 39 10.06 13.05 -5.61
CA GLY A 39 8.67 13.28 -6.04
C GLY A 39 7.87 12.00 -6.29
N ARG A 40 8.27 10.85 -5.73
CA ARG A 40 7.67 9.54 -6.06
C ARG A 40 6.25 9.36 -5.54
N PHE A 41 5.83 10.12 -4.54
CA PHE A 41 4.45 10.13 -4.07
C PHE A 41 3.45 10.68 -5.10
N ALA A 42 3.91 11.44 -6.11
CA ALA A 42 3.06 11.95 -7.18
C ALA A 42 2.48 10.85 -8.09
N ALA A 43 3.06 9.65 -8.07
CA ALA A 43 2.52 8.49 -8.78
C ALA A 43 1.32 7.83 -8.04
N TRP A 44 1.00 8.31 -6.83
CA TRP A 44 -0.02 7.73 -5.97
C TRP A 44 -1.19 8.68 -5.75
N GLY A 45 -2.39 8.12 -5.80
CA GLY A 45 -3.65 8.85 -5.61
C GLY A 45 -3.94 9.11 -4.14
N ARG A 46 -5.21 9.40 -3.85
CA ARG A 46 -5.71 9.60 -2.49
C ARG A 46 -6.37 8.32 -1.99
N SER A 47 -6.23 8.07 -0.69
CA SER A 47 -6.87 6.96 -0.02
C SER A 47 -7.33 7.37 1.38
N SER A 48 -8.43 6.78 1.84
CA SER A 48 -8.89 6.86 3.22
C SER A 48 -8.15 5.85 4.08
N VAL A 49 -7.77 6.24 5.30
CA VAL A 49 -7.21 5.31 6.29
C VAL A 49 -8.28 4.47 6.99
N ILE A 50 -9.56 4.73 6.70
CA ILE A 50 -10.68 3.91 7.18
C ILE A 50 -10.73 2.64 6.33
N ASP A 51 -10.58 1.48 6.96
CA ASP A 51 -10.67 0.20 6.26
C ASP A 51 -12.13 -0.21 6.05
N GLU A 52 -12.46 -0.58 4.81
CA GLU A 52 -13.81 -0.99 4.40
C GLU A 52 -14.35 -2.22 5.14
N ASN A 53 -13.50 -3.12 5.66
CA ASN A 53 -13.93 -4.36 6.29
C ASN A 53 -14.18 -4.20 7.80
N VAL A 54 -13.43 -3.32 8.46
CA VAL A 54 -13.56 -3.08 9.90
C VAL A 54 -14.24 -1.75 10.23
N ALA A 55 -14.53 -0.92 9.23
CA ALA A 55 -15.15 0.41 9.36
C ALA A 55 -14.43 1.32 10.37
N ALA A 56 -13.12 1.17 10.49
CA ALA A 56 -12.27 1.87 11.46
C ALA A 56 -10.93 2.26 10.84
N ALA A 57 -10.30 3.28 11.43
CA ALA A 57 -8.98 3.73 11.00
C ALA A 57 -7.92 2.66 11.29
N VAL A 58 -7.13 2.29 10.28
CA VAL A 58 -6.03 1.31 10.46
C VAL A 58 -4.73 1.93 10.94
N LEU A 59 -4.65 3.26 11.01
CA LEU A 59 -3.58 4.02 11.64
C LEU A 59 -4.18 5.00 12.64
N ALA A 60 -3.45 5.28 13.71
CA ALA A 60 -3.82 6.37 14.60
C ALA A 60 -3.55 7.72 13.91
N ARG A 61 -4.36 8.73 14.22
CA ARG A 61 -4.22 10.08 13.66
C ARG A 61 -2.82 10.70 13.88
N PRO A 62 -2.19 10.62 15.06
CA PRO A 62 -0.84 11.15 15.25
C PRO A 62 0.19 10.54 14.31
N LEU A 63 0.12 9.23 14.05
CA LEU A 63 1.01 8.55 13.11
C LEU A 63 0.71 8.99 11.66
N PHE A 64 -0.56 9.10 11.29
CA PHE A 64 -0.97 9.60 9.98
C PHE A 64 -0.39 11.00 9.72
N ASP A 65 -0.54 11.92 10.67
CA ASP A 65 -0.11 13.31 10.53
C ASP A 65 1.44 13.37 10.41
N GLU A 66 2.16 12.62 11.26
CA GLU A 66 3.63 12.56 11.23
C GLU A 66 4.18 11.97 9.93
N LEU A 67 3.58 10.90 9.39
CA LEU A 67 4.02 10.29 8.13
C LEU A 67 3.88 11.27 6.95
N HIS A 68 2.78 12.00 6.88
CA HIS A 68 2.56 12.99 5.82
C HIS A 68 3.47 14.22 5.98
N ALA A 69 3.68 14.67 7.22
CA ALA A 69 4.63 15.75 7.51
C ALA A 69 6.06 15.39 7.03
N ARG A 70 6.53 14.17 7.31
CA ARG A 70 7.84 13.69 6.83
C ARG A 70 7.91 13.50 5.32
N ALA A 71 6.80 13.13 4.70
CA ALA A 71 6.70 13.05 3.25
C ALA A 71 6.60 14.42 2.56
N GLY A 72 6.43 15.51 3.32
CA GLY A 72 6.23 16.86 2.78
C GLY A 72 4.91 17.01 2.02
N LEU A 73 3.87 16.27 2.43
CA LEU A 73 2.59 16.22 1.74
C LEU A 73 1.48 16.77 2.63
N GLU A 74 0.63 17.61 2.04
CA GLU A 74 -0.63 18.01 2.66
C GLU A 74 -1.61 16.84 2.68
N ALA A 75 -2.28 16.66 3.82
CA ALA A 75 -3.30 15.64 4.00
C ALA A 75 -4.40 16.14 4.95
N SER A 76 -5.59 15.56 4.84
CA SER A 76 -6.72 15.93 5.68
C SER A 76 -7.37 14.66 6.21
N TRP A 77 -7.17 14.38 7.50
CA TRP A 77 -7.72 13.20 8.15
C TRP A 77 -9.21 13.00 7.81
N PRO A 78 -9.65 11.79 7.42
CA PRO A 78 -8.92 10.52 7.36
C PRO A 78 -8.24 10.22 6.00
N VAL A 79 -8.14 11.20 5.11
CA VAL A 79 -7.69 11.04 3.71
C VAL A 79 -6.29 11.60 3.49
N GLY A 80 -5.40 10.76 2.94
CA GLY A 80 -4.02 11.13 2.64
C GLY A 80 -3.52 10.55 1.30
N ASN A 81 -2.21 10.63 1.08
CA ASN A 81 -1.57 10.01 -0.08
C ASN A 81 -1.56 8.49 0.07
N ALA A 82 -2.04 7.78 -0.95
CA ALA A 82 -2.21 6.33 -0.90
C ALA A 82 -0.87 5.58 -0.73
N GLY A 83 0.22 6.11 -1.29
CA GLY A 83 1.57 5.55 -1.12
C GLY A 83 2.05 5.68 0.33
N VAL A 84 1.90 6.86 0.93
CA VAL A 84 2.20 7.06 2.36
C VAL A 84 1.40 6.09 3.22
N LEU A 85 0.10 5.98 3.00
CA LEU A 85 -0.78 5.14 3.81
C LEU A 85 -0.53 3.64 3.62
N HIS A 86 -0.57 3.14 2.38
CA HIS A 86 -0.59 1.72 2.09
C HIS A 86 0.82 1.09 2.07
N VAL A 87 1.85 1.87 1.74
CA VAL A 87 3.23 1.37 1.74
C VAL A 87 3.88 1.56 3.09
N TYR A 88 3.89 2.78 3.61
CA TYR A 88 4.61 3.09 4.85
C TYR A 88 3.74 2.97 6.11
N GLY A 89 2.53 3.52 6.08
CA GLY A 89 1.61 3.45 7.20
C GLY A 89 1.30 2.01 7.60
N TYR A 90 0.98 1.15 6.63
CA TYR A 90 0.66 -0.26 6.90
C TYR A 90 1.74 -1.00 7.66
N LEU A 91 3.03 -0.67 7.48
CA LEU A 91 4.14 -1.30 8.21
C LEU A 91 4.07 -1.08 9.73
N LEU A 92 3.44 0.01 10.17
CA LEU A 92 3.23 0.38 11.56
C LEU A 92 1.78 0.16 12.04
N SER A 93 0.90 -0.34 11.17
CA SER A 93 -0.47 -0.69 11.54
C SER A 93 -0.50 -2.00 12.34
N THR A 94 -1.12 -1.96 13.51
CA THR A 94 -1.39 -3.13 14.36
C THR A 94 -2.86 -3.56 14.34
N THR A 95 -3.69 -2.90 13.52
CA THR A 95 -5.12 -3.19 13.45
C THR A 95 -5.34 -4.54 12.76
N PRO A 96 -5.94 -5.54 13.44
CA PRO A 96 -6.25 -6.81 12.81
C PRO A 96 -7.38 -6.65 11.81
N THR A 97 -7.28 -7.37 10.69
CA THR A 97 -8.35 -7.50 9.69
C THR A 97 -8.69 -8.97 9.49
N PRO A 98 -9.78 -9.31 8.77
CA PRO A 98 -10.09 -10.70 8.42
C PRO A 98 -8.96 -11.42 7.66
N TYR A 99 -8.01 -10.67 7.08
CA TYR A 99 -6.90 -11.17 6.29
C TYR A 99 -5.54 -11.06 7.02
N GLY A 100 -5.56 -10.84 8.33
CA GLY A 100 -4.34 -10.60 9.12
C GLY A 100 -3.99 -9.12 9.24
N LEU A 101 -2.72 -8.82 9.48
CA LEU A 101 -2.22 -7.45 9.65
C LEU A 101 -1.91 -6.80 8.31
N LYS A 102 -2.19 -5.49 8.18
CA LYS A 102 -1.94 -4.76 6.93
C LYS A 102 -0.49 -4.82 6.45
N ARG A 103 0.49 -4.86 7.36
CA ARG A 103 1.93 -5.00 7.05
C ARG A 103 2.31 -6.33 6.39
N GLU A 104 1.56 -7.40 6.62
CA GLU A 104 1.88 -8.73 6.10
C GLU A 104 1.92 -8.73 4.56
N ARG A 105 1.13 -7.85 3.94
CA ARG A 105 1.18 -7.53 2.50
C ARG A 105 2.60 -7.39 1.93
N TRP A 106 3.51 -6.79 2.70
CA TRP A 106 4.88 -6.51 2.28
C TRP A 106 5.91 -7.49 2.84
N LEU A 107 5.56 -8.25 3.88
CA LEU A 107 6.52 -9.01 4.69
C LEU A 107 6.45 -10.53 4.49
N THR A 108 5.34 -11.08 3.99
CA THR A 108 5.15 -12.53 3.81
C THR A 108 5.69 -13.07 2.48
N GLY A 109 6.09 -12.19 1.58
CA GLY A 109 6.54 -12.52 0.22
C GLY A 109 5.43 -13.02 -0.71
N GLU A 110 4.16 -13.00 -0.28
CA GLU A 110 3.04 -13.43 -1.12
C GLU A 110 2.85 -12.51 -2.33
N LEU A 111 2.91 -11.19 -2.11
CA LEU A 111 2.72 -10.20 -3.16
C LEU A 111 3.85 -10.22 -4.21
N GLU A 112 5.11 -10.35 -3.79
CA GLU A 112 6.24 -10.44 -4.73
C GLU A 112 6.17 -11.72 -5.57
N ARG A 113 5.82 -12.87 -4.98
CA ARG A 113 5.56 -14.10 -5.75
C ARG A 113 4.42 -13.91 -6.75
N ALA A 114 3.32 -13.30 -6.31
CA ALA A 114 2.15 -13.04 -7.17
C ALA A 114 2.44 -12.03 -8.30
N CYS A 115 3.47 -11.20 -8.14
CA CYS A 115 4.02 -10.35 -9.19
C CYS A 115 5.07 -11.04 -10.08
N GLY A 116 5.44 -12.29 -9.78
CA GLY A 116 6.52 -13.01 -10.48
C GLY A 116 7.92 -12.46 -10.18
N LEU A 117 8.11 -11.84 -9.01
CA LEU A 117 9.37 -11.24 -8.58
C LEU A 117 10.14 -12.16 -7.62
N ASP A 118 11.44 -11.91 -7.52
CA ASP A 118 12.32 -12.62 -6.60
C ASP A 118 11.91 -12.42 -5.13
N ALA A 119 12.25 -13.41 -4.30
CA ALA A 119 12.03 -13.33 -2.86
C ALA A 119 12.77 -12.13 -2.25
N GLY A 120 12.08 -11.37 -1.40
CA GLY A 120 12.57 -10.16 -0.78
C GLY A 120 12.38 -8.89 -1.61
N ALA A 121 11.82 -8.96 -2.82
CA ALA A 121 11.60 -7.80 -3.67
C ALA A 121 10.77 -6.71 -2.99
N PHE A 122 9.87 -7.04 -2.06
CA PHE A 122 9.09 -6.06 -1.30
C PHE A 122 9.49 -5.91 0.17
N VAL A 123 10.60 -6.50 0.59
CA VAL A 123 11.11 -6.29 1.95
C VAL A 123 11.60 -4.82 2.09
N PRO A 124 11.03 -4.01 3.01
CA PRO A 124 11.22 -2.56 3.00
C PRO A 124 12.65 -2.07 3.16
N TRP A 125 13.47 -2.84 3.89
CA TRP A 125 14.85 -2.50 4.26
C TRP A 125 15.90 -3.24 3.43
N VAL A 126 15.50 -3.84 2.31
CA VAL A 126 16.41 -4.53 1.38
C VAL A 126 16.48 -3.78 0.06
N GLY A 127 17.66 -3.81 -0.57
CA GLY A 127 17.93 -3.22 -1.86
C GLY A 127 18.36 -1.74 -1.79
N THR A 128 18.64 -1.18 -2.96
CA THR A 128 19.08 0.22 -3.14
C THR A 128 17.93 1.18 -3.42
N GLN A 129 16.77 0.67 -3.82
CA GLN A 129 15.56 1.46 -4.07
C GLN A 129 14.64 1.41 -2.85
N THR A 130 13.71 2.36 -2.74
CA THR A 130 12.68 2.31 -1.70
C THR A 130 11.60 1.28 -2.01
N LEU A 131 10.86 0.83 -0.99
CA LEU A 131 9.69 -0.03 -1.19
C LEU A 131 8.65 0.64 -2.11
N LEU A 132 8.34 1.92 -1.89
CA LEU A 132 7.41 2.67 -2.72
C LEU A 132 7.81 2.62 -4.19
N SER A 133 9.08 2.86 -4.51
CA SER A 133 9.58 2.83 -5.88
C SER A 133 9.39 1.46 -6.53
N ARG A 134 9.70 0.37 -5.81
CA ARG A 134 9.57 -1.00 -6.35
C ARG A 134 8.11 -1.42 -6.50
N ALA A 135 7.26 -1.10 -5.52
CA ALA A 135 5.83 -1.33 -5.59
C ALA A 135 5.19 -0.55 -6.76
N THR A 136 5.59 0.71 -6.94
CA THR A 136 5.12 1.54 -8.07
C THR A 136 5.49 0.92 -9.41
N ALA A 137 6.73 0.45 -9.57
CA ALA A 137 7.18 -0.19 -10.80
C ALA A 137 6.39 -1.48 -11.09
N ALA A 138 6.23 -2.36 -10.10
CA ALA A 138 5.47 -3.61 -10.25
C ALA A 138 3.99 -3.35 -10.58
N ALA A 139 3.35 -2.42 -9.88
CA ALA A 139 1.96 -2.04 -10.15
C ALA A 139 1.79 -1.42 -11.53
N SER A 140 2.76 -0.61 -11.99
CA SER A 140 2.72 -0.01 -13.33
C SER A 140 2.77 -1.08 -14.42
N VAL A 141 3.59 -2.12 -14.25
CA VAL A 141 3.63 -3.26 -15.18
C VAL A 141 2.28 -3.98 -15.24
N LEU A 142 1.63 -4.22 -14.10
CA LEU A 142 0.30 -4.82 -14.05
C LEU A 142 -0.75 -3.94 -14.72
N LEU A 143 -0.78 -2.65 -14.39
CA LEU A 143 -1.75 -1.69 -14.93
C LEU A 143 -1.57 -1.46 -16.44
N ALA A 144 -0.36 -1.58 -16.97
CA ALA A 144 -0.10 -1.45 -18.41
C ALA A 144 -0.64 -2.62 -19.24
N ARG A 145 -1.09 -3.72 -18.62
CA ARG A 145 -1.61 -4.87 -19.34
C ARG A 145 -2.89 -4.53 -20.13
N PRO A 146 -3.08 -5.10 -21.33
CA PRO A 146 -4.25 -4.83 -22.16
C PRO A 146 -5.54 -5.43 -21.61
N ASP A 147 -5.45 -6.45 -20.75
CA ASP A 147 -6.59 -7.12 -20.10
C ASP A 147 -6.98 -6.45 -18.77
N ALA A 148 -6.30 -5.38 -18.36
CA ALA A 148 -6.70 -4.59 -17.21
C ALA A 148 -8.04 -3.88 -17.50
N LEU A 149 -8.89 -3.89 -16.49
CA LEU A 149 -10.26 -3.42 -16.53
C LEU A 149 -10.29 -1.93 -16.40
N THR A 150 -11.20 -1.30 -17.14
CA THR A 150 -11.47 0.12 -17.02
C THR A 150 -12.93 0.29 -16.61
N GLU A 151 -13.15 1.01 -15.52
CA GLU A 151 -14.46 1.35 -14.97
C GLU A 151 -14.56 2.86 -14.81
N GLU A 152 -15.72 3.43 -15.14
CA GLU A 152 -16.03 4.82 -14.84
C GLU A 152 -16.81 4.87 -13.52
N ALA A 153 -16.25 5.54 -12.52
CA ALA A 153 -16.84 5.66 -11.20
C ALA A 153 -16.72 7.11 -10.72
N GLU A 154 -17.86 7.72 -10.36
CA GLU A 154 -17.89 9.07 -9.81
C GLU A 154 -17.23 10.13 -10.73
N GLY A 155 -17.31 9.93 -12.05
CA GLY A 155 -16.70 10.82 -13.06
C GLY A 155 -15.18 10.66 -13.20
N ARG A 156 -14.63 9.57 -12.68
CA ARG A 156 -13.20 9.24 -12.68
C ARG A 156 -12.97 7.89 -13.33
N THR A 157 -11.83 7.75 -13.99
CA THR A 157 -11.45 6.50 -14.67
C THR A 157 -10.66 5.62 -13.72
N ALA A 158 -11.27 4.52 -13.29
CA ALA A 158 -10.62 3.52 -12.45
C ALA A 158 -10.06 2.37 -13.31
N ARG A 159 -8.85 1.92 -12.98
CA ARG A 159 -8.18 0.81 -13.66
C ARG A 159 -7.83 -0.30 -12.68
N ILE A 160 -8.30 -1.52 -12.96
CA ILE A 160 -8.08 -2.71 -12.13
C ILE A 160 -7.30 -3.73 -12.94
N ALA A 161 -6.09 -4.07 -12.50
CA ALA A 161 -5.28 -5.11 -13.13
C ALA A 161 -5.16 -6.32 -12.21
N LEU A 162 -5.31 -7.51 -12.78
CA LEU A 162 -4.98 -8.79 -12.16
C LEU A 162 -3.82 -9.43 -12.91
N GLY A 163 -2.82 -9.90 -12.17
CA GLY A 163 -1.72 -10.69 -12.70
C GLY A 163 -2.18 -12.08 -13.16
N ALA A 164 -1.25 -12.81 -13.78
CA ALA A 164 -1.48 -14.23 -14.03
C ALA A 164 -1.57 -14.97 -12.69
N PRO A 165 -2.57 -15.84 -12.48
CA PRO A 165 -2.64 -16.67 -11.28
C PRO A 165 -1.42 -17.59 -11.18
N LEU A 166 -0.87 -17.70 -9.97
CA LEU A 166 0.11 -18.73 -9.62
C LEU A 166 -0.55 -20.11 -9.62
N PRO A 167 0.22 -21.23 -9.61
CA PRO A 167 -0.34 -22.58 -9.58
C PRO A 167 -1.34 -22.82 -8.42
N GLU A 168 -1.13 -22.16 -7.28
CA GLU A 168 -2.01 -22.19 -6.12
C GLU A 168 -3.23 -21.26 -6.21
N GLY A 169 -3.39 -20.53 -7.32
CA GLY A 169 -4.55 -19.69 -7.62
C GLY A 169 -4.38 -18.20 -7.28
N THR A 170 -3.39 -17.83 -6.46
CA THR A 170 -3.19 -16.44 -6.05
C THR A 170 -2.68 -15.57 -7.21
N ALA A 171 -3.20 -14.34 -7.36
CA ALA A 171 -2.72 -13.37 -8.32
C ALA A 171 -2.48 -11.99 -7.69
N ALA A 172 -1.55 -11.21 -8.22
CA ALA A 172 -1.37 -9.83 -7.77
C ALA A 172 -2.46 -8.94 -8.36
N LEU A 173 -3.01 -8.05 -7.54
CA LEU A 173 -3.90 -6.98 -7.99
C LEU A 173 -3.18 -5.63 -7.90
N ALA A 174 -3.38 -4.77 -8.90
CA ALA A 174 -3.06 -3.35 -8.84
C ALA A 174 -4.28 -2.51 -9.21
N TYR A 175 -4.49 -1.39 -8.51
CA TYR A 175 -5.62 -0.50 -8.71
C TYR A 175 -5.18 0.96 -8.80
N ALA A 176 -5.64 1.65 -9.82
CA ALA A 176 -5.39 3.07 -10.03
C ALA A 176 -6.68 3.83 -10.35
N VAL A 177 -6.68 5.13 -10.06
CA VAL A 177 -7.76 6.06 -10.41
C VAL A 177 -7.13 7.28 -11.07
N ASP A 178 -7.61 7.65 -12.25
CA ASP A 178 -7.07 8.72 -13.11
C ASP A 178 -5.56 8.57 -13.37
N GLY A 179 -5.11 7.33 -13.53
CA GLY A 179 -3.70 6.98 -13.74
C GLY A 179 -2.82 7.00 -12.48
N LEU A 180 -3.38 7.35 -11.32
CA LEU A 180 -2.66 7.37 -10.04
C LEU A 180 -2.88 6.09 -9.25
N LEU A 181 -1.79 5.47 -8.79
CA LEU A 181 -1.83 4.22 -8.04
C LEU A 181 -2.50 4.43 -6.68
N VAL A 182 -3.47 3.59 -6.35
CA VAL A 182 -4.11 3.59 -5.02
C VAL A 182 -3.58 2.42 -4.20
N THR A 183 -3.57 1.21 -4.74
CA THR A 183 -3.17 0.04 -3.95
C THR A 183 -2.70 -1.12 -4.83
N MET A 184 -2.00 -2.06 -4.19
CA MET A 184 -1.71 -3.39 -4.73
C MET A 184 -1.69 -4.41 -3.59
N PHE A 185 -2.14 -5.64 -3.85
CA PHE A 185 -2.19 -6.73 -2.87
C PHE A 185 -2.42 -8.09 -3.55
N PRO A 186 -2.09 -9.22 -2.88
CA PRO A 186 -2.38 -10.54 -3.42
C PRO A 186 -3.87 -10.86 -3.27
N VAL A 187 -4.42 -11.57 -4.24
CA VAL A 187 -5.82 -12.01 -4.31
C VAL A 187 -5.82 -13.53 -4.43
N ALA A 188 -6.36 -14.21 -3.41
CA ALA A 188 -6.39 -15.67 -3.36
C ALA A 188 -7.25 -16.29 -4.47
N ASP A 189 -8.36 -15.65 -4.83
CA ASP A 189 -9.24 -16.08 -5.92
C ASP A 189 -9.55 -14.91 -6.87
N PRO A 190 -8.72 -14.71 -7.92
CA PRO A 190 -8.93 -13.63 -8.88
C PRO A 190 -10.21 -13.81 -9.71
N ALA A 191 -10.69 -15.03 -9.90
CA ALA A 191 -11.93 -15.30 -10.63
C ALA A 191 -13.16 -14.88 -9.82
N ALA A 192 -13.20 -15.22 -8.53
CA ALA A 192 -14.25 -14.77 -7.62
C ALA A 192 -14.22 -13.25 -7.44
N LEU A 193 -13.04 -12.64 -7.31
CA LEU A 193 -12.93 -11.17 -7.27
C LEU A 193 -13.52 -10.54 -8.52
N ARG A 194 -13.17 -11.07 -9.70
CA ARG A 194 -13.67 -10.56 -11.00
C ARG A 194 -15.19 -10.67 -11.11
N ALA A 195 -15.76 -11.80 -10.72
CA ALA A 195 -17.21 -12.01 -10.71
C ALA A 195 -17.94 -11.12 -9.69
N GLY A 196 -17.27 -10.76 -8.59
CA GLY A 196 -17.82 -9.99 -7.48
C GLY A 196 -17.72 -8.46 -7.59
N LEU A 197 -17.09 -7.89 -8.63
CA LEU A 197 -16.92 -6.44 -8.76
C LEU A 197 -18.26 -5.68 -8.78
N GLY A 198 -19.33 -6.28 -9.31
CA GLY A 198 -20.65 -5.65 -9.37
C GLY A 198 -20.64 -4.35 -10.18
N ALA A 199 -21.45 -3.36 -9.77
CA ALA A 199 -21.48 -2.05 -10.43
C ALA A 199 -20.17 -1.28 -10.22
N PRO A 200 -19.73 -0.46 -11.21
CA PRO A 200 -18.60 0.46 -11.05
C PRO A 200 -18.74 1.37 -9.84
N ARG A 201 -17.67 1.44 -9.04
CA ARG A 201 -17.51 2.36 -7.91
C ARG A 201 -16.03 2.52 -7.59
N LEU A 202 -15.66 3.54 -6.82
CA LEU A 202 -14.33 3.59 -6.23
C LEU A 202 -14.18 2.45 -5.20
N ARG A 203 -12.99 1.84 -5.15
CA ARG A 203 -12.73 0.62 -4.37
C ARG A 203 -11.45 0.75 -3.57
N TRP A 204 -11.32 -0.11 -2.57
CA TRP A 204 -10.08 -0.32 -1.81
C TRP A 204 -9.53 0.99 -1.24
N ASN A 205 -10.45 1.73 -0.61
CA ASN A 205 -10.27 3.00 0.08
C ASN A 205 -9.96 4.21 -0.81
N ALA A 206 -10.06 4.10 -2.14
CA ALA A 206 -9.92 5.26 -3.04
C ALA A 206 -10.97 6.35 -2.74
N VAL A 207 -10.56 7.61 -2.85
CA VAL A 207 -11.39 8.82 -2.71
C VAL A 207 -11.03 9.85 -3.75
#